data_AF-A0A836W4R4-F1
#
_entry.id   AF-A0A836W4R4-F1
#
_cell.length_a   1.000
_cell.length_b   1.000
_cell.length_c   1.000
_cell.angle_alpha   90.00
_cell.angle_beta   90.00
_cell.angle_gamma   90.00
#
_symmetry.space_group_name_H-M   'P 1'
#
loop_
_entity.id
_entity.type
_entity.pdbx_description
1 polymer ?
#
loop_
_entity_poly.entity_id
_entity_poly.type
_entity_poly.pdbx_seq_one_letter_code
_entity_poly.pdbx_strand_id
1 'polypeptide(L)'
;MMNSTKDLTFDKFFLIEFFNQTLTRGKDNIPEKKYSILQELVDYIIIDDNFIRPLEMLAQYHGTNEFTIFLFDMMGRVEEYNPDMIYAALPDLADDFVNVYNLVSEDETALADLQKALEDFRSIYAADTARITEPVRAKEKTLTFQDFYNKEYLLKLNSNLDSFDEKKKSQYLNVINAFYQDWSTTGNYKEIDFALPVYHVFEALENILPAGKKRIDPFKQMKQLDKAIAKLVKSVQALEEQNKSIFDQILVTGGIPQEISEDIEQPVAAQEIETLEDVEDIKEKEEFEPFEEQPPLPAEEVAADAMNIDVLLRDYFKSEVEEHLNSLQKEFDKIKKGGNKTIPAQRVIKQIKSLKEISMIHGYNGIEFICSVLLTKLENAKQHNLAVSKKSTTILKKALKQFLHVEKFAASKRHDPDIQKILDSLEQLDDTFVLVTVKKQEAKPKPKKKKKEEAEIAFSE
;
A
#
# COMPACT_ATOMS: atom_id res chain seq x y z
N MET A 1 -13.53 -20.90 18.21
CA MET A 1 -12.49 -19.88 18.46
C MET A 1 -11.62 -19.80 17.23
N MET A 2 -11.81 -18.77 16.39
CA MET A 2 -11.02 -18.60 15.18
C MET A 2 -9.69 -17.92 15.54
N ASN A 3 -8.61 -18.70 15.62
CA ASN A 3 -7.23 -18.22 15.51
C ASN A 3 -6.92 -17.88 14.04
N SER A 4 -7.73 -16.99 13.44
CA SER A 4 -7.34 -16.32 12.21
C SER A 4 -6.82 -14.96 12.62
N THR A 5 -5.54 -14.89 12.96
CA THR A 5 -4.77 -13.67 12.67
C THR A 5 -4.79 -13.52 11.15
N LYS A 6 -5.91 -13.04 10.59
CA LYS A 6 -5.94 -12.55 9.21
C LYS A 6 -4.82 -11.54 9.13
N ASP A 7 -3.96 -11.70 8.12
CA ASP A 7 -2.87 -10.78 7.86
C ASP A 7 -3.46 -9.38 7.69
N LEU A 8 -3.20 -8.53 8.68
CA LEU A 8 -3.61 -7.12 8.66
C LEU A 8 -2.69 -6.43 7.65
N THR A 9 -3.22 -6.06 6.50
CA THR A 9 -2.48 -5.26 5.52
C THR A 9 -2.20 -3.87 6.09
N PHE A 10 -1.18 -3.20 5.56
CA PHE A 10 -0.88 -1.82 5.95
C PHE A 10 -2.11 -0.92 5.74
N ASP A 11 -2.82 -1.06 4.62
CA ASP A 11 -4.01 -0.26 4.31
C ASP A 11 -5.10 -0.41 5.38
N LYS A 12 -5.33 -1.65 5.84
CA LYS A 12 -6.31 -1.92 6.89
C LYS A 12 -5.86 -1.37 8.24
N PHE A 13 -4.58 -1.50 8.58
CA PHE A 13 -3.99 -0.89 9.77
C PHE A 13 -4.12 0.64 9.75
N PHE A 14 -3.73 1.26 8.64
CA PHE A 14 -3.77 2.69 8.43
C PHE A 14 -5.19 3.23 8.59
N LEU A 15 -6.17 2.59 7.95
CA LEU A 15 -7.57 2.99 8.02
C LEU A 15 -8.13 2.94 9.46
N ILE A 16 -7.79 1.90 10.20
CA ILE A 16 -8.18 1.76 11.61
C ILE A 16 -7.56 2.89 12.45
N GLU A 17 -6.27 3.14 12.29
CA GLU A 17 -5.56 4.20 13.02
C GLU A 17 -6.10 5.59 12.65
N PHE A 18 -6.34 5.84 11.37
CA PHE A 18 -6.95 7.07 10.87
C PHE A 18 -8.28 7.34 11.57
N PHE A 19 -9.20 6.38 11.56
CA PHE A 19 -10.50 6.57 12.18
C PHE A 19 -10.45 6.63 13.72
N ASN A 20 -9.51 5.93 14.36
CA ASN A 20 -9.27 6.08 15.80
C ASN A 20 -8.85 7.52 16.15
N GLN A 21 -7.96 8.12 15.35
CA GLN A 21 -7.57 9.52 15.53
C GLN A 21 -8.72 10.48 15.23
N THR A 22 -9.45 10.26 14.13
CA THR A 22 -10.65 11.02 13.78
C THR A 22 -11.66 11.05 14.92
N LEU A 23 -11.93 9.92 15.56
CA LEU A 23 -12.87 9.86 16.67
C LEU A 23 -12.31 10.47 17.95
N THR A 24 -11.01 10.29 18.22
CA THR A 24 -10.36 10.93 19.36
C THR A 24 -10.46 12.46 19.25
N ARG A 25 -10.19 13.01 18.06
CA ARG A 25 -10.27 14.45 17.76
C ARG A 25 -11.71 14.94 17.69
N GLY A 26 -12.61 14.14 17.12
CA GLY A 26 -14.02 14.48 16.98
C GLY A 26 -14.78 14.54 18.30
N LYS A 27 -14.36 13.77 19.31
CA LYS A 27 -15.07 13.65 20.60
C LYS A 27 -15.32 14.99 21.30
N ASP A 28 -14.36 15.89 21.24
CA ASP A 28 -14.44 17.20 21.91
C ASP A 28 -14.90 18.32 20.95
N ASN A 29 -14.87 18.07 19.64
CA ASN A 29 -15.11 19.09 18.59
C ASN A 29 -16.45 18.91 17.85
N ILE A 30 -17.13 17.79 18.03
CA ILE A 30 -18.39 17.45 17.33
C ILE A 30 -19.50 17.32 18.38
N PRO A 31 -20.67 17.96 18.20
CA PRO A 31 -21.81 17.78 19.10
C PRO A 31 -22.18 16.32 19.28
N GLU A 32 -22.48 15.89 20.51
CA GLU A 32 -22.65 14.47 20.89
C GLU A 32 -23.56 13.67 19.94
N LYS A 33 -24.71 14.24 19.54
CA LYS A 33 -25.63 13.60 18.59
C LYS A 33 -24.98 13.31 17.24
N LYS A 34 -24.19 14.26 16.72
CA LYS A 34 -23.46 14.11 15.45
C LYS A 34 -22.25 13.18 15.63
N TYR A 35 -21.54 13.30 16.74
CA TYR A 35 -20.43 12.40 17.08
C TYR A 35 -20.87 10.92 17.11
N SER A 36 -22.05 10.63 17.65
CA SER A 36 -22.62 9.27 17.64
C SER A 36 -22.84 8.73 16.22
N ILE A 37 -23.23 9.59 15.27
CA ILE A 37 -23.43 9.22 13.85
C ILE A 37 -22.06 8.92 13.20
N LEU A 38 -21.06 9.76 13.47
CA LEU A 38 -19.68 9.52 13.01
C LEU A 38 -19.12 8.20 13.57
N GLN A 39 -19.33 7.95 14.86
CA GLN A 39 -18.85 6.73 15.49
C GLN A 39 -19.48 5.49 14.85
N GLU A 40 -20.79 5.50 14.61
CA GLU A 40 -21.50 4.41 13.95
C GLU A 40 -21.01 4.20 12.51
N LEU A 41 -20.79 5.29 11.77
CA LEU A 41 -20.21 5.24 10.42
C LEU A 41 -18.85 4.54 10.43
N VAL A 42 -17.95 4.96 11.32
CA VAL A 42 -16.62 4.37 11.47
C VAL A 42 -16.70 2.87 11.78
N ASP A 43 -17.58 2.49 12.70
CA ASP A 43 -17.72 1.09 13.11
C ASP A 43 -18.16 0.21 11.92
N TYR A 44 -19.04 0.72 11.04
CA TYR A 44 -19.42 0.01 9.80
C TYR A 44 -18.32 -0.05 8.76
N ILE A 45 -17.49 1.00 8.64
CA ILE A 45 -16.38 0.98 7.68
C ILE A 45 -15.31 -0.02 8.12
N ILE A 46 -14.99 -0.08 9.41
CA ILE A 46 -13.90 -0.93 9.94
C ILE A 46 -14.29 -2.41 10.02
N ILE A 47 -15.58 -2.73 10.21
CA ILE A 47 -16.01 -4.14 10.37
C ILE A 47 -15.91 -4.94 9.06
N ASP A 48 -16.03 -4.29 7.90
CA ASP A 48 -15.91 -4.97 6.61
C ASP A 48 -14.44 -5.29 6.30
N ASP A 49 -14.17 -6.52 5.86
CA ASP A 49 -12.83 -6.88 5.37
C ASP A 49 -12.48 -6.16 4.07
N ASN A 50 -13.49 -5.71 3.34
CA ASN A 50 -13.38 -4.91 2.13
C ASN A 50 -13.95 -3.52 2.38
N PHE A 51 -13.12 -2.62 2.91
CA PHE A 51 -13.50 -1.23 3.20
C PHE A 51 -14.03 -0.47 1.98
N ILE A 52 -13.69 -0.89 0.75
CA ILE A 52 -14.22 -0.29 -0.48
C ILE A 52 -15.75 -0.38 -0.49
N ARG A 53 -16.34 -1.52 -0.09
CA ARG A 53 -17.79 -1.71 -0.16
C ARG A 53 -18.57 -0.70 0.69
N PRO A 54 -18.22 -0.45 1.97
CA PRO A 54 -18.79 0.66 2.72
C PRO A 54 -18.67 2.02 2.02
N LEU A 55 -17.53 2.31 1.39
CA LEU A 55 -17.35 3.55 0.62
C LEU A 55 -18.24 3.60 -0.64
N GLU A 56 -18.38 2.50 -1.37
CA GLU A 56 -19.30 2.39 -2.53
C GLU A 56 -20.77 2.61 -2.10
N MET A 57 -21.13 2.22 -0.88
CA MET A 57 -22.47 2.46 -0.35
C MET A 57 -22.68 3.92 0.02
N LEU A 58 -21.69 4.58 0.63
CA LEU A 58 -21.75 6.02 0.87
C LEU A 58 -21.91 6.76 -0.47
N ALA A 59 -21.07 6.46 -1.47
CA ALA A 59 -21.09 7.07 -2.80
C ALA A 59 -22.48 7.14 -3.48
N GLN A 60 -23.40 6.24 -3.13
CA GLN A 60 -24.76 6.22 -3.68
C GLN A 60 -25.64 7.37 -3.20
N TYR A 61 -25.27 8.00 -2.08
CA TYR A 61 -26.00 9.11 -1.48
C TYR A 61 -25.24 10.41 -1.73
N HIS A 62 -25.85 11.29 -2.52
CA HIS A 62 -25.26 12.53 -2.98
C HIS A 62 -24.73 13.41 -1.83
N GLY A 63 -25.46 13.46 -0.71
CA GLY A 63 -25.04 14.19 0.49
C GLY A 63 -23.77 13.66 1.16
N THR A 64 -23.21 12.53 0.73
CA THR A 64 -21.99 11.94 1.31
C THR A 64 -20.81 11.96 0.34
N ASN A 65 -20.95 12.65 -0.81
CA ASN A 65 -19.92 12.72 -1.84
C ASN A 65 -18.58 13.23 -1.31
N GLU A 66 -18.57 14.30 -0.53
CA GLU A 66 -17.33 14.86 0.04
C GLU A 66 -16.58 13.87 0.94
N PHE A 67 -17.31 13.12 1.78
CA PHE A 67 -16.71 12.05 2.58
C PHE A 67 -16.12 10.95 1.71
N THR A 68 -16.88 10.58 0.69
CA THR A 68 -16.55 9.47 -0.16
C THR A 68 -15.30 9.81 -0.98
N ILE A 69 -15.26 11.01 -1.57
CA ILE A 69 -14.10 11.56 -2.27
C ILE A 69 -12.89 11.61 -1.33
N PHE A 70 -13.03 12.19 -0.14
CA PHE A 70 -11.92 12.26 0.81
C PHE A 70 -11.37 10.87 1.15
N LEU A 71 -12.24 9.92 1.45
CA LEU A 71 -11.83 8.57 1.82
C LEU A 71 -11.21 7.82 0.65
N PHE A 72 -11.73 7.95 -0.58
CA PHE A 72 -11.11 7.36 -1.76
C PHE A 72 -9.75 8.00 -2.09
N ASP A 73 -9.63 9.33 -2.01
CA ASP A 73 -8.37 10.04 -2.20
C ASP A 73 -7.34 9.62 -1.16
N MET A 74 -7.74 9.51 0.12
CA MET A 74 -6.88 9.02 1.17
C MET A 74 -6.40 7.60 0.88
N MET A 75 -7.29 6.71 0.42
CA MET A 75 -6.93 5.34 0.05
C MET A 75 -6.00 5.30 -1.17
N GLY A 76 -6.22 6.14 -2.18
CA GLY A 76 -5.30 6.31 -3.30
C GLY A 76 -3.91 6.73 -2.83
N ARG A 77 -3.83 7.68 -1.89
CA ARG A 77 -2.57 8.11 -1.26
C ARG A 77 -1.90 7.01 -0.45
N VAL A 78 -2.65 6.12 0.20
CA VAL A 78 -2.09 4.94 0.89
C VAL A 78 -1.40 4.00 -0.10
N GLU A 79 -1.97 3.82 -1.29
CA GLU A 79 -1.37 2.99 -2.33
C GLU A 79 -0.18 3.65 -3.04
N GLU A 80 -0.20 4.97 -3.20
CA GLU A 80 0.82 5.73 -3.94
C GLU A 80 2.04 6.09 -3.11
N TYR A 81 1.85 6.42 -1.83
CA TYR A 81 2.94 6.81 -0.95
C TYR A 81 3.54 5.62 -0.21
N ASN A 82 4.81 5.77 0.18
CA ASN A 82 5.37 4.79 1.09
C ASN A 82 4.61 4.84 2.44
N PRO A 83 4.50 3.70 3.15
CA PRO A 83 3.82 3.61 4.44
C PRO A 83 4.22 4.69 5.45
N ASP A 84 5.49 5.10 5.43
CA ASP A 84 6.04 6.07 6.38
C ASP A 84 5.46 7.47 6.17
N MET A 85 5.47 7.94 4.91
CA MET A 85 4.99 9.27 4.54
C MET A 85 3.50 9.42 4.85
N ILE A 86 2.71 8.42 4.49
CA ILE A 86 1.26 8.50 4.67
C ILE A 86 0.89 8.38 6.15
N TYR A 87 1.58 7.52 6.92
CA TYR A 87 1.37 7.43 8.37
C TYR A 87 1.76 8.72 9.12
N ALA A 88 2.80 9.42 8.68
CA ALA A 88 3.17 10.73 9.25
C ALA A 88 2.12 11.81 9.02
N ALA A 89 1.37 11.74 7.92
CA ALA A 89 0.27 12.66 7.60
C ALA A 89 -1.05 12.32 8.31
N LEU A 90 -1.12 11.18 9.01
CA LEU A 90 -2.34 10.68 9.63
C LEU A 90 -2.98 11.67 10.64
N PRO A 91 -2.21 12.39 11.48
CA PRO A 91 -2.76 13.43 12.34
C PRO A 91 -3.49 14.54 11.58
N ASP A 92 -2.88 15.04 10.49
CA ASP A 92 -3.43 16.14 9.68
C ASP A 92 -4.64 15.66 8.88
N LEU A 93 -4.56 14.46 8.28
CA LEU A 93 -5.68 13.83 7.59
C LEU A 93 -6.89 13.63 8.52
N ALA A 94 -6.66 13.24 9.77
CA ALA A 94 -7.74 13.07 10.74
C ALA A 94 -8.38 14.41 11.11
N ASP A 95 -7.59 15.49 11.25
CA ASP A 95 -8.11 16.84 11.46
C ASP A 95 -8.93 17.32 10.26
N ASP A 96 -8.40 17.16 9.04
CA ASP A 96 -9.11 17.50 7.80
C ASP A 96 -10.43 16.75 7.69
N PHE A 97 -10.45 15.46 8.00
CA PHE A 97 -11.68 14.67 7.97
C PHE A 97 -12.70 15.11 9.02
N VAL A 98 -12.26 15.46 10.24
CA VAL A 98 -13.15 16.01 11.27
C VAL A 98 -13.76 17.34 10.81
N ASN A 99 -12.97 18.19 10.13
CA ASN A 99 -13.44 19.46 9.57
C ASN A 99 -14.47 19.23 8.46
N VAL A 100 -14.19 18.34 7.51
CA VAL A 100 -15.13 17.92 6.46
C VAL A 100 -16.40 17.36 7.10
N TYR A 101 -16.28 16.54 8.15
CA TYR A 101 -17.43 15.98 8.84
C TYR A 101 -18.30 17.04 9.49
N ASN A 102 -17.69 18.01 10.16
CA ASN A 102 -18.43 19.11 10.74
C ASN A 102 -19.23 19.88 9.69
N LEU A 103 -18.61 20.24 8.56
CA LEU A 103 -19.27 20.92 7.44
C LEU A 103 -20.45 20.11 6.90
N VAL A 104 -20.24 18.83 6.61
CA VAL A 104 -21.32 17.96 6.09
C VAL A 104 -22.44 17.79 7.11
N SER A 105 -22.11 17.69 8.39
CA SER A 105 -23.11 17.52 9.45
C SER A 105 -23.96 18.77 9.70
N GLU A 106 -23.51 19.94 9.26
CA GLU A 106 -24.27 21.20 9.33
C GLU A 106 -25.34 21.30 8.23
N ASP A 107 -25.14 20.62 7.10
CA ASP A 107 -26.17 20.46 6.08
C ASP A 107 -27.16 19.34 6.47
N GLU A 108 -28.40 19.72 6.77
CA GLU A 108 -29.47 18.78 7.15
C GLU A 108 -29.77 17.75 6.05
N THR A 109 -29.63 18.12 4.78
CA THR A 109 -29.85 17.22 3.63
C THR A 109 -28.75 16.17 3.59
N ALA A 110 -27.51 16.60 3.73
CA ALA A 110 -26.35 15.73 3.73
C ALA A 110 -26.34 14.78 4.93
N LEU A 111 -26.70 15.29 6.12
CA LEU A 111 -26.86 14.48 7.32
C LEU A 111 -28.00 13.45 7.18
N ALA A 112 -29.12 13.81 6.55
CA ALA A 112 -30.21 12.89 6.29
C ALA A 112 -29.80 11.78 5.32
N ASP A 113 -29.01 12.10 4.30
CA ASP A 113 -28.46 11.13 3.37
C ASP A 113 -27.46 10.19 4.03
N LEU A 114 -26.58 10.71 4.90
CA LEU A 114 -25.70 9.88 5.72
C LEU A 114 -26.49 8.91 6.62
N GLN A 115 -27.59 9.38 7.24
CA GLN A 115 -28.44 8.51 8.05
C GLN A 115 -29.12 7.41 7.24
N LYS A 116 -29.50 7.66 5.98
CA LYS A 116 -30.02 6.61 5.08
C LYS A 116 -28.93 5.59 4.77
N ALA A 117 -27.70 6.03 4.51
CA ALA A 117 -26.58 5.12 4.29
C ALA A 117 -26.32 4.22 5.52
N LEU A 118 -26.39 4.79 6.72
CA LEU A 118 -26.29 4.04 7.98
C LEU A 118 -27.43 3.04 8.15
N GLU A 119 -28.65 3.36 7.73
CA GLU A 119 -29.77 2.42 7.76
C GLU A 119 -29.55 1.22 6.81
N ASP A 120 -29.02 1.49 5.62
CA ASP A 120 -28.62 0.43 4.68
C ASP A 120 -27.48 -0.44 5.25
N PHE A 121 -26.51 0.17 5.94
CA PHE A 121 -25.50 -0.59 6.69
C PHE A 121 -26.12 -1.46 7.79
N ARG A 122 -27.02 -0.92 8.62
CA ARG A 122 -27.73 -1.70 9.65
C ARG A 122 -28.43 -2.90 9.06
N SER A 123 -29.08 -2.73 7.90
CA SER A 123 -29.78 -3.81 7.21
C SER A 123 -28.81 -4.92 6.77
N ILE A 124 -27.69 -4.54 6.16
CA ILE A 124 -26.68 -5.48 5.65
C ILE A 124 -25.95 -6.21 6.78
N TYR A 125 -25.55 -5.47 7.81
CA TYR A 125 -24.79 -5.98 8.95
C TYR A 125 -25.70 -6.39 10.11
N ALA A 126 -27.01 -6.54 9.92
CA ALA A 126 -27.97 -6.94 10.97
C ALA A 126 -27.59 -8.27 11.66
N ALA A 127 -26.90 -9.17 10.95
CA ALA A 127 -26.38 -10.42 11.54
C ALA A 127 -25.05 -10.23 12.30
N ASP A 128 -24.25 -9.24 11.89
CA ASP A 128 -22.94 -8.94 12.49
C ASP A 128 -23.02 -7.87 13.60
N THR A 129 -24.11 -7.11 13.70
CA THR A 129 -24.37 -6.12 14.76
C THR A 129 -24.46 -6.74 16.16
N ALA A 130 -24.79 -8.04 16.28
CA ALA A 130 -24.66 -8.78 17.54
C ALA A 130 -23.19 -8.94 18.00
N ARG A 131 -22.21 -8.76 17.10
CA ARG A 131 -20.78 -8.65 17.45
C ARG A 131 -20.38 -7.23 17.84
N ILE A 132 -21.19 -6.22 17.49
CA ILE A 132 -20.96 -4.79 17.76
C ILE A 132 -21.43 -4.40 19.17
N THR A 133 -22.31 -5.18 19.80
CA THR A 133 -22.82 -4.93 21.17
C THR A 133 -21.82 -5.13 22.30
N GLU A 134 -20.64 -5.67 22.03
CA GLU A 134 -19.44 -5.43 22.85
C GLU A 134 -18.50 -4.56 22.01
N PRO A 135 -17.75 -3.61 22.58
CA PRO A 135 -16.91 -2.75 21.77
C PRO A 135 -15.93 -3.66 21.03
N VAL A 136 -16.08 -3.76 19.71
CA VAL A 136 -15.09 -4.42 18.83
C VAL A 136 -13.71 -3.80 19.11
N ARG A 137 -13.70 -2.51 19.49
CA ARG A 137 -12.54 -1.75 20.00
C ARG A 137 -11.93 -2.22 21.32
N ALA A 138 -12.67 -2.93 22.17
CA ALA A 138 -12.21 -3.40 23.48
C ALA A 138 -11.71 -4.85 23.47
N LYS A 139 -12.08 -5.66 22.46
CA LYS A 139 -11.68 -7.08 22.37
C LYS A 139 -10.67 -7.38 21.28
N GLU A 140 -10.62 -6.60 20.20
CA GLU A 140 -9.44 -6.63 19.35
C GLU A 140 -8.35 -5.86 20.09
N LYS A 141 -7.33 -6.58 20.54
CA LYS A 141 -6.08 -6.00 21.04
C LYS A 141 -5.69 -4.94 20.01
N THR A 142 -5.85 -3.66 20.35
CA THR A 142 -5.58 -2.54 19.45
C THR A 142 -4.17 -2.77 18.95
N LEU A 143 -4.02 -3.13 17.67
CA LEU A 143 -2.75 -3.54 17.12
C LEU A 143 -1.90 -2.28 17.14
N THR A 144 -0.99 -2.21 18.09
CA THR A 144 -0.18 -1.01 18.27
C THR A 144 0.75 -0.86 17.08
N PHE A 145 1.25 0.35 16.82
CA PHE A 145 2.34 0.53 15.86
C PHE A 145 3.48 -0.47 16.12
N GLN A 146 3.79 -0.77 17.39
CA GLN A 146 4.80 -1.75 17.75
C GLN A 146 4.44 -3.17 17.28
N ASP A 147 3.17 -3.58 17.36
CA ASP A 147 2.71 -4.88 16.87
C ASP A 147 2.82 -4.98 15.35
N PHE A 148 2.48 -3.92 14.62
CA PHE A 148 2.66 -3.83 13.17
C PHE A 148 4.15 -3.85 12.78
N TYR A 149 4.95 -3.01 13.42
CA TYR A 149 6.40 -2.91 13.22
C TYR A 149 7.09 -4.26 13.43
N ASN A 150 6.74 -4.98 14.49
CA ASN A 150 7.30 -6.31 14.77
C ASN A 150 6.96 -7.31 13.65
N LYS A 151 5.76 -7.26 13.07
CA LYS A 151 5.38 -8.11 11.93
C LYS A 151 6.17 -7.74 10.68
N GLU A 152 6.26 -6.46 10.36
CA GLU A 152 7.03 -5.96 9.22
C GLU A 152 8.52 -6.32 9.34
N TYR A 153 9.10 -6.16 10.53
CA TYR A 153 10.46 -6.61 10.83
C TYR A 153 10.66 -8.09 10.50
N LEU A 154 9.76 -8.97 10.99
CA LEU A 154 9.87 -10.41 10.74
C LEU A 154 9.71 -10.76 9.26
N LEU A 155 8.78 -10.10 8.55
CA LEU A 155 8.57 -10.30 7.10
C LEU A 155 9.82 -9.91 6.31
N LYS A 156 10.34 -8.70 6.55
CA LYS A 156 11.52 -8.16 5.85
C LYS A 156 12.79 -8.93 6.20
N LEU A 157 12.95 -9.36 7.46
CA LEU A 157 14.07 -10.21 7.86
C LEU A 157 14.03 -11.56 7.12
N ASN A 158 12.86 -12.20 7.06
CA ASN A 158 12.71 -13.45 6.30
C ASN A 158 13.05 -13.26 4.82
N SER A 159 12.58 -12.18 4.20
CA SER A 159 12.86 -11.87 2.80
C SER A 159 14.35 -11.64 2.53
N ASN A 160 15.06 -10.95 3.42
CA ASN A 160 16.51 -10.77 3.32
C ASN A 160 17.29 -12.09 3.48
N LEU A 161 16.70 -13.07 4.15
CA LEU A 161 17.31 -14.40 4.33
C LEU A 161 16.94 -15.41 3.23
N ASP A 162 16.01 -15.09 2.33
CA ASP A 162 15.59 -16.00 1.24
C ASP A 162 16.68 -16.26 0.20
N SER A 163 17.77 -15.48 0.19
CA SER A 163 18.94 -15.75 -0.64
C SER A 163 19.82 -16.90 -0.12
N PHE A 164 19.59 -17.37 1.11
CA PHE A 164 20.33 -18.48 1.71
C PHE A 164 19.52 -19.77 1.67
N ASP A 165 20.19 -20.92 1.82
CA ASP A 165 19.48 -22.18 2.00
C ASP A 165 18.73 -22.25 3.35
N GLU A 166 17.74 -23.14 3.45
CA GLU A 166 16.88 -23.28 4.64
C GLU A 166 17.66 -23.53 5.94
N LYS A 167 18.77 -24.29 5.87
CA LYS A 167 19.59 -24.58 7.04
C LYS A 167 20.28 -23.30 7.51
N LYS A 168 20.87 -22.55 6.58
CA LYS A 168 21.58 -21.31 6.85
C LYS A 168 20.64 -20.21 7.35
N LYS A 169 19.48 -20.05 6.70
CA LYS A 169 18.40 -19.16 7.15
C LYS A 169 17.98 -19.48 8.58
N SER A 170 17.79 -20.76 8.92
CA SER A 170 17.46 -21.18 10.28
C SER A 170 18.56 -20.83 11.29
N GLN A 171 19.83 -21.05 10.94
CA GLN A 171 20.96 -20.68 11.80
C GLN A 171 21.00 -19.18 12.07
N TYR A 172 20.84 -18.33 11.04
CA TYR A 172 20.87 -16.87 11.21
C TYR A 172 19.69 -16.36 12.04
N LEU A 173 18.48 -16.90 11.83
CA LEU A 173 17.33 -16.57 12.67
C LEU A 173 17.57 -16.95 14.14
N ASN A 174 18.18 -18.10 14.41
CA ASN A 174 18.47 -18.52 15.79
C ASN A 174 19.49 -17.60 16.46
N VAL A 175 20.55 -17.19 15.75
CA VAL A 175 21.55 -16.25 16.27
C VAL A 175 20.91 -14.88 16.52
N ILE A 176 20.18 -14.33 15.55
CA ILE A 176 19.47 -13.04 15.72
C ILE A 176 18.51 -13.08 16.92
N ASN A 177 17.77 -14.18 17.08
CA ASN A 177 16.87 -14.35 18.22
C ASN A 177 17.62 -14.41 19.55
N ALA A 178 18.79 -15.06 19.62
CA ALA A 178 19.61 -15.08 20.82
C ALA A 178 20.06 -13.66 21.22
N PHE A 179 20.54 -12.88 20.24
CA PHE A 179 20.90 -11.47 20.48
C PHE A 179 19.70 -10.62 20.89
N TYR A 180 18.52 -10.83 20.27
CA TYR A 180 17.28 -10.14 20.64
C TYR A 180 16.90 -10.40 22.10
N GLN A 181 16.92 -11.68 22.53
CA GLN A 181 16.58 -12.07 23.90
C GLN A 181 17.56 -11.47 24.91
N ASP A 182 18.86 -11.56 24.63
CA ASP A 182 19.89 -10.99 25.49
C ASP A 182 19.73 -9.46 25.61
N TRP A 183 19.61 -8.77 24.47
CA TRP A 183 19.40 -7.33 24.40
C TRP A 183 18.15 -6.87 25.17
N SER A 184 17.04 -7.61 25.05
CA SER A 184 15.78 -7.29 25.75
C SER A 184 15.87 -7.47 27.27
N THR A 185 16.83 -8.26 27.74
CA THR A 185 17.02 -8.57 29.17
C THR A 185 18.06 -7.65 29.81
N THR A 186 19.17 -7.40 29.14
CA THR A 186 20.30 -6.64 29.68
C THR A 186 20.17 -5.13 29.42
N GLY A 187 19.63 -4.73 28.27
CA GLY A 187 19.40 -3.33 27.88
C GLY A 187 20.64 -2.44 27.76
N ASN A 188 21.84 -2.91 28.17
CA ASN A 188 23.08 -2.15 28.18
C ASN A 188 24.29 -3.04 27.84
N TYR A 189 24.48 -3.31 26.55
CA TYR A 189 25.62 -4.08 26.03
C TYR A 189 26.90 -3.24 25.88
N LYS A 190 26.83 -1.92 26.07
CA LYS A 190 27.96 -0.99 25.87
C LYS A 190 29.01 -1.07 26.96
N GLU A 191 28.67 -1.70 28.10
CA GLU A 191 29.55 -1.90 29.24
C GLU A 191 30.23 -3.27 29.25
N ILE A 192 29.90 -4.14 28.27
CA ILE A 192 30.44 -5.49 28.17
C ILE A 192 31.50 -5.51 27.07
N ASP A 193 32.68 -6.03 27.40
CA ASP A 193 33.80 -6.17 26.47
C ASP A 193 33.54 -7.36 25.53
N PHE A 194 32.88 -7.09 24.41
CA PHE A 194 32.57 -8.08 23.40
C PHE A 194 33.56 -8.00 22.24
N ALA A 195 33.82 -9.15 21.60
CA ALA A 195 34.50 -9.16 20.31
C ALA A 195 33.76 -8.28 19.29
N LEU A 196 34.51 -7.54 18.47
CA LEU A 196 33.96 -6.52 17.57
C LEU A 196 32.75 -6.98 16.70
N PRO A 197 32.74 -8.20 16.12
CA PRO A 197 31.57 -8.68 15.36
C PRO A 197 30.31 -8.88 16.21
N VAL A 198 30.44 -9.25 17.48
CA VAL A 198 29.31 -9.38 18.42
C VAL A 198 28.74 -7.99 18.72
N TYR A 199 29.60 -7.00 18.96
CA TYR A 199 29.21 -5.62 19.17
C TYR A 199 28.42 -5.06 17.97
N HIS A 200 28.87 -5.32 16.74
CA HIS A 200 28.17 -4.87 15.53
C HIS A 200 26.76 -5.47 15.37
N VAL A 201 26.53 -6.70 15.83
CA VAL A 201 25.18 -7.30 15.82
C VAL A 201 24.26 -6.57 16.80
N PHE A 202 24.74 -6.26 18.02
CA PHE A 202 23.96 -5.47 18.97
C PHE A 202 23.69 -4.05 18.48
N GLU A 203 24.68 -3.39 17.89
CA GLU A 203 24.52 -2.06 17.29
C GLU A 203 23.49 -2.08 16.15
N ALA A 204 23.51 -3.10 15.29
CA ALA A 204 22.51 -3.27 14.24
C ALA A 204 21.10 -3.49 14.82
N LEU A 205 20.98 -4.24 15.93
CA LEU A 205 19.71 -4.44 16.62
C LEU A 205 19.19 -3.18 17.31
N GLU A 206 20.05 -2.37 17.93
CA GLU A 206 19.65 -1.08 18.56
C GLU A 206 19.01 -0.13 17.54
N ASN A 207 19.41 -0.21 16.27
CA ASN A 207 18.82 0.58 15.18
C ASN A 207 17.45 0.07 14.72
N ILE A 208 17.10 -1.19 14.99
CA ILE A 208 15.81 -1.80 14.66
C ILE A 208 14.87 -1.73 15.86
N LEU A 209 15.39 -1.96 17.06
CA LEU A 209 14.63 -2.09 18.28
C LEU A 209 15.11 -1.01 19.25
N PRO A 210 14.26 -0.06 19.64
CA PRO A 210 14.66 1.02 20.52
C PRO A 210 15.01 0.48 21.91
N ALA A 211 16.27 0.62 22.34
CA ALA A 211 16.66 0.24 23.70
C ALA A 211 16.09 1.25 24.70
N GLY A 212 15.21 0.80 25.60
CA GLY A 212 14.75 1.58 26.76
C GLY A 212 13.68 2.64 26.47
N LYS A 213 13.67 3.70 27.29
CA LYS A 213 12.63 4.76 27.30
C LYS A 213 12.76 5.79 26.17
N LYS A 214 13.72 5.66 25.26
CA LYS A 214 13.84 6.60 24.13
C LYS A 214 12.68 6.35 23.18
N ARG A 215 11.69 7.24 23.21
CA ARG A 215 10.68 7.35 22.15
C ARG A 215 11.44 7.64 20.86
N ILE A 216 11.62 6.62 20.04
CA ILE A 216 12.04 6.82 18.65
C ILE A 216 10.77 7.14 17.88
N ASP A 217 10.87 8.13 17.01
CA ASP A 217 9.84 8.45 16.04
C ASP A 217 9.52 7.20 15.19
N PRO A 218 8.27 6.69 15.25
CA PRO A 218 7.79 5.58 14.41
C PRO A 218 8.16 5.73 12.93
N PHE A 219 8.13 6.97 12.43
CA PHE A 219 8.49 7.30 11.05
C PHE A 219 9.95 6.99 10.73
N LYS A 220 10.86 7.43 11.61
CA LYS A 220 12.29 7.18 11.45
C LYS A 220 12.62 5.69 11.54
N GLN A 221 11.90 4.95 12.37
CA GLN A 221 12.06 3.49 12.50
C GLN A 221 11.70 2.75 11.22
N MET A 222 10.50 2.94 10.69
CA MET A 222 10.09 2.21 9.48
C MET A 222 10.92 2.59 8.25
N LYS A 223 11.25 3.88 8.08
CA LYS A 223 12.10 4.36 6.97
C LYS A 223 13.48 3.72 6.95
N GLN A 224 14.01 3.38 8.12
CA GLN A 224 15.34 2.80 8.25
C GLN A 224 15.30 1.27 8.30
N LEU A 225 14.12 0.65 8.38
CA LEU A 225 13.96 -0.77 8.66
C LEU A 225 14.67 -1.66 7.63
N ASP A 226 14.52 -1.41 6.32
CA ASP A 226 15.17 -2.22 5.28
C ASP A 226 16.70 -2.12 5.35
N LYS A 227 17.22 -0.90 5.51
CA LYS A 227 18.67 -0.65 5.64
C LYS A 227 19.21 -1.28 6.92
N ALA A 228 18.46 -1.20 8.02
CA ALA A 228 18.85 -1.73 9.32
C ALA A 228 18.84 -3.27 9.32
N ILE A 229 17.83 -3.91 8.72
CA ILE A 229 17.78 -5.37 8.54
C ILE A 229 18.95 -5.85 7.66
N ALA A 230 19.23 -5.16 6.56
CA ALA A 230 20.37 -5.51 5.71
C ALA A 230 21.71 -5.39 6.49
N LYS A 231 21.88 -4.36 7.32
CA LYS A 231 23.04 -4.21 8.21
C LYS A 231 23.10 -5.34 9.25
N LEU A 232 21.97 -5.74 9.83
CA LEU A 232 21.88 -6.83 10.80
C LEU A 232 22.33 -8.16 10.18
N VAL A 233 21.78 -8.53 9.01
CA VAL A 233 22.15 -9.77 8.32
C VAL A 233 23.63 -9.79 7.99
N LYS A 234 24.19 -8.68 7.46
CA LYS A 234 25.64 -8.56 7.20
C LYS A 234 26.49 -8.70 8.46
N SER A 235 26.03 -8.16 9.59
CA SER A 235 26.74 -8.27 10.87
C SER A 235 26.78 -9.70 11.38
N VAL A 236 25.69 -10.46 11.20
CA VAL A 236 25.63 -11.89 11.53
C VAL A 236 26.53 -12.72 10.60
N GLN A 237 26.59 -12.38 9.31
CA GLN A 237 27.54 -13.01 8.37
C GLN A 237 28.99 -12.77 8.81
N ALA A 238 29.34 -11.53 9.15
CA ALA A 238 30.68 -11.19 9.62
C ALA A 238 31.02 -11.91 10.93
N LEU A 239 30.06 -12.06 11.86
CA LEU A 239 30.24 -12.85 13.08
C LEU A 239 30.60 -14.31 12.78
N GLU A 240 29.93 -14.93 11.82
CA GLU A 240 30.22 -16.30 11.41
C GLU A 240 31.59 -16.44 10.76
N GLU A 241 31.96 -15.50 9.88
CA GLU A 241 33.22 -15.55 9.12
C GLU A 241 34.43 -15.26 10.00
N GLN A 242 34.33 -14.26 10.89
CA GLN A 242 35.46 -13.78 11.68
C GLN A 242 35.58 -14.51 13.01
N ASN A 243 34.46 -14.89 13.62
CA ASN A 243 34.39 -15.48 14.96
C ASN A 243 33.50 -16.73 15.01
N LYS A 244 33.78 -17.69 14.12
CA LYS A 244 32.99 -18.92 13.97
C LYS A 244 32.75 -19.67 15.29
N SER A 245 33.73 -19.70 16.20
CA SER A 245 33.59 -20.35 17.51
C SER A 245 32.45 -19.74 18.33
N ILE A 246 32.34 -18.41 18.37
CA ILE A 246 31.28 -17.71 19.09
C ILE A 246 29.93 -17.96 18.40
N PHE A 247 29.90 -17.89 17.07
CA PHE A 247 28.69 -18.17 16.29
C PHE A 247 28.14 -19.59 16.56
N ASP A 248 29.00 -20.61 16.50
CA ASP A 248 28.64 -22.00 16.78
C ASP A 248 28.22 -22.19 18.25
N GLN A 249 28.87 -21.50 19.20
CA GLN A 249 28.49 -21.52 20.61
C GLN A 249 27.10 -20.92 20.84
N ILE A 250 26.75 -19.81 20.19
CA ILE A 250 25.41 -19.20 20.24
C ILE A 250 24.37 -20.18 19.69
N LEU A 251 24.66 -20.87 18.57
CA LEU A 251 23.75 -21.86 18.00
C LEU A 251 23.47 -23.04 18.94
N VAL A 252 24.48 -23.45 19.73
CA VAL A 252 24.35 -24.56 20.68
C VAL A 252 23.66 -24.14 21.97
N THR A 253 24.01 -22.97 22.51
CA THR A 253 23.56 -22.52 23.84
C THR A 253 22.29 -21.68 23.81
N GLY A 254 21.99 -21.04 22.66
CA GLY A 254 20.91 -20.08 22.52
C GLY A 254 21.15 -18.73 23.24
N GLY A 255 22.36 -18.49 23.77
CA GLY A 255 22.72 -17.28 24.50
C GLY A 255 24.04 -16.67 24.03
N ILE A 256 24.27 -15.41 24.39
CA ILE A 256 25.52 -14.70 24.07
C ILE A 256 26.57 -15.04 25.16
N PRO A 257 27.76 -15.57 24.80
CA PRO A 257 28.80 -15.87 25.79
C PRO A 257 29.28 -14.59 26.50
N GLN A 258 29.28 -14.59 27.84
CA GLN A 258 29.72 -13.43 28.64
C GLN A 258 31.24 -13.34 28.84
N GLU A 259 31.95 -14.47 28.75
CA GLU A 259 33.41 -14.54 28.83
C GLU A 259 33.94 -15.03 27.50
N ILE A 260 34.45 -14.10 26.68
CA ILE A 260 35.26 -14.45 25.52
C ILE A 260 36.69 -14.59 26.05
N SER A 261 37.13 -15.81 26.35
CA SER A 261 38.55 -16.04 26.70
C SER A 261 39.43 -15.55 25.55
N GLU A 262 40.38 -14.66 25.83
CA GLU A 262 41.29 -14.00 24.88
C GLU A 262 42.19 -14.95 24.05
N ASP A 263 42.04 -16.28 24.17
CA ASP A 263 42.87 -17.28 23.51
C ASP A 263 42.57 -17.47 22.00
N ILE A 264 41.85 -16.54 21.36
CA ILE A 264 41.63 -16.57 19.90
C ILE A 264 42.80 -15.85 19.23
N GLU A 265 43.75 -16.64 18.70
CA GLU A 265 44.83 -16.17 17.83
C GLU A 265 44.29 -15.20 16.77
N GLN A 266 44.73 -13.94 16.81
CA GLN A 266 44.37 -12.93 15.82
C GLN A 266 44.72 -13.44 14.41
N PRO A 267 43.75 -13.57 13.48
CA PRO A 267 44.09 -13.76 12.08
C PRO A 267 44.73 -12.47 11.55
N VAL A 268 46.01 -12.56 11.23
CA VAL A 268 46.79 -11.50 10.57
C VAL A 268 46.26 -11.29 9.15
N ALA A 269 45.31 -10.38 8.98
CA ALA A 269 45.10 -9.58 7.77
C ALA A 269 43.93 -8.61 7.98
N ALA A 270 44.23 -7.42 8.47
CA ALA A 270 43.34 -6.27 8.33
C ALA A 270 43.14 -6.00 6.83
N GLN A 271 42.02 -6.42 6.27
CA GLN A 271 41.48 -5.76 5.08
C GLN A 271 40.84 -4.47 5.57
N GLU A 272 41.39 -3.36 5.09
CA GLU A 272 40.81 -2.02 5.23
C GLU A 272 39.36 -2.07 4.73
N ILE A 273 38.41 -2.14 5.67
CA ILE A 273 37.04 -1.76 5.39
C ILE A 273 37.07 -0.23 5.34
N GLU A 274 36.95 0.30 4.13
CA GLU A 274 36.80 1.72 3.81
C GLU A 274 35.71 2.32 4.72
N THR A 275 36.15 3.01 5.77
CA THR A 275 35.29 3.79 6.66
C THR A 275 34.74 4.96 5.86
N LEU A 276 33.44 4.92 5.55
CA LEU A 276 32.67 6.08 5.12
C LEU A 276 32.49 7.04 6.31
N GLU A 277 33.59 7.68 6.71
CA GLU A 277 33.60 8.88 7.55
C GLU A 277 33.90 10.07 6.63
N ASP A 278 32.84 10.69 6.11
CA ASP A 278 32.81 12.09 5.68
C ASP A 278 31.34 12.49 5.55
N VAL A 279 30.71 12.74 6.70
CA VAL A 279 29.58 13.65 6.78
C VAL A 279 29.99 14.69 7.80
N GLU A 280 30.64 15.74 7.29
CA GLU A 280 31.01 16.93 8.03
C GLU A 280 29.78 17.53 8.74
N ASP A 281 30.05 18.00 9.96
CA ASP A 281 29.22 18.88 10.77
C ASP A 281 28.65 20.06 9.95
N ILE A 282 27.40 19.96 9.51
CA ILE A 282 26.60 21.15 9.16
C ILE A 282 26.00 21.68 10.47
N LYS A 283 26.76 22.53 11.15
CA LYS A 283 26.21 23.49 12.11
C LYS A 283 25.53 24.62 11.35
N GLU A 284 24.29 24.39 10.93
CA GLU A 284 23.41 25.48 10.50
C GLU A 284 23.01 26.30 11.73
N LYS A 285 23.68 27.46 11.89
CA LYS A 285 23.13 28.58 12.63
C LYS A 285 22.14 29.28 11.68
N GLU A 286 20.86 28.96 11.80
CA GLU A 286 19.81 29.82 11.25
C GLU A 286 19.70 31.07 12.14
N GLU A 287 20.39 32.14 11.73
CA GLU A 287 19.99 33.50 12.09
C GLU A 287 18.66 33.79 11.38
N PHE A 288 17.57 33.81 12.15
CA PHE A 288 16.28 34.31 11.69
C PHE A 288 16.42 35.81 11.39
N GLU A 289 16.47 36.17 10.11
CA GLU A 289 16.19 37.55 9.69
C GLU A 289 14.70 37.86 9.92
N PRO A 290 14.37 39.02 10.50
CA PRO A 290 12.98 39.42 10.67
C PRO A 290 12.31 39.60 9.31
N PHE A 291 11.18 38.91 9.12
CA PHE A 291 10.32 38.99 7.94
C PHE A 291 9.97 40.46 7.65
N GLU A 292 10.50 41.05 6.57
CA GLU A 292 9.99 42.31 6.04
C GLU A 292 8.56 42.08 5.55
N GLU A 293 7.60 42.81 6.14
CA GLU A 293 6.20 42.83 5.69
C GLU A 293 6.15 43.20 4.21
N GLN A 294 5.78 42.24 3.36
CA GLN A 294 5.50 42.55 1.97
C GLN A 294 4.30 43.51 1.88
N PRO A 295 4.39 44.57 1.06
CA PRO A 295 3.26 45.47 0.86
C PRO A 295 2.07 44.69 0.31
N PRO A 296 0.83 45.02 0.73
CA PRO A 296 -0.36 44.33 0.24
C PRO A 296 -0.41 44.44 -1.28
N LEU A 297 -0.51 43.29 -1.94
CA LEU A 297 -0.74 43.22 -3.38
C LEU A 297 -2.00 44.04 -3.71
N PRO A 298 -1.95 44.88 -4.76
CA PRO A 298 -3.11 45.66 -5.18
C PRO A 298 -4.25 44.69 -5.49
N ALA A 299 -5.41 44.94 -4.87
CA ALA A 299 -6.63 44.18 -5.12
C ALA A 299 -7.01 44.35 -6.59
N GLU A 300 -6.60 43.38 -7.40
CA GLU A 300 -7.07 43.23 -8.76
C GLU A 300 -8.51 42.71 -8.65
N GLU A 301 -9.46 43.59 -8.90
CA GLU A 301 -10.89 43.33 -8.90
C GLU A 301 -11.22 42.45 -10.12
N VAL A 302 -10.90 41.16 -10.02
CA VAL A 302 -11.29 40.16 -11.00
C VAL A 302 -12.79 39.95 -10.83
N ALA A 303 -13.57 40.41 -11.81
CA ALA A 303 -15.00 40.13 -11.88
C ALA A 303 -15.22 38.62 -11.81
N ALA A 304 -15.61 38.14 -10.63
CA ALA A 304 -15.91 36.74 -10.37
C ALA A 304 -17.29 36.42 -10.97
N ASP A 305 -17.29 35.95 -12.21
CA ASP A 305 -18.28 34.96 -12.61
C ASP A 305 -18.01 33.74 -11.71
N ALA A 306 -18.79 33.60 -10.65
CA ALA A 306 -18.69 32.47 -9.73
C ALA A 306 -18.86 31.17 -10.53
N MET A 307 -17.75 30.52 -10.89
CA MET A 307 -17.76 29.16 -11.41
C MET A 307 -18.42 28.29 -10.35
N ASN A 308 -19.59 27.74 -10.67
CA ASN A 308 -20.28 26.77 -9.82
C ASN A 308 -19.33 25.57 -9.60
N ILE A 309 -19.14 25.16 -8.34
CA ILE A 309 -18.32 24.00 -7.94
C ILE A 309 -18.68 22.76 -8.78
N ASP A 310 -19.95 22.57 -9.12
CA ASP A 310 -20.42 21.48 -9.98
C ASP A 310 -19.75 21.49 -11.36
N VAL A 311 -19.48 22.67 -11.93
CA VAL A 311 -18.82 22.83 -13.23
C VAL A 311 -17.34 22.46 -13.11
N LEU A 312 -16.68 22.86 -12.02
CA LEU A 312 -15.29 22.51 -11.75
C LEU A 312 -15.12 21.00 -11.56
N LEU A 313 -15.96 20.37 -10.74
CA LEU A 313 -15.93 18.93 -10.48
C LEU A 313 -16.21 18.11 -11.75
N ARG A 314 -17.15 18.57 -12.58
CA ARG A 314 -17.47 17.95 -13.87
C ARG A 314 -16.33 18.05 -14.87
N ASP A 315 -15.70 19.22 -14.98
CA ASP A 315 -14.57 19.43 -15.88
C ASP A 315 -13.34 18.64 -15.41
N TYR A 316 -13.13 18.54 -14.09
CA TYR A 316 -12.14 17.67 -13.46
C TYR A 316 -12.39 16.19 -13.83
N PHE A 317 -13.57 15.65 -13.55
CA PHE A 317 -13.93 14.28 -13.88
C PHE A 317 -13.75 13.98 -15.37
N LYS A 318 -14.17 14.91 -16.24
CA LYS A 318 -13.98 14.79 -17.69
C LYS A 318 -12.51 14.67 -18.07
N SER A 319 -11.62 15.41 -17.41
CA SER A 319 -10.18 15.34 -17.66
C SER A 319 -9.59 13.98 -17.28
N GLU A 320 -10.05 13.38 -16.17
CA GLU A 320 -9.62 12.05 -15.75
C GLU A 320 -10.16 10.94 -16.68
N VAL A 321 -11.42 11.06 -17.10
CA VAL A 321 -12.00 10.19 -18.14
C VAL A 321 -11.14 10.27 -19.40
N GLU A 322 -10.77 11.47 -19.85
CA GLU A 322 -9.89 11.67 -21.00
C GLU A 322 -8.52 11.00 -20.83
N GLU A 323 -7.91 11.09 -19.64
CA GLU A 323 -6.64 10.43 -19.34
C GLU A 323 -6.74 8.91 -19.45
N HIS A 324 -7.75 8.29 -18.83
CA HIS A 324 -7.97 6.84 -18.92
C HIS A 324 -8.26 6.39 -20.35
N LEU A 325 -9.05 7.16 -21.10
CA LEU A 325 -9.31 6.91 -22.52
C LEU A 325 -8.04 7.01 -23.37
N ASN A 326 -7.17 7.98 -23.09
CA ASN A 326 -5.88 8.13 -23.75
C ASN A 326 -4.94 6.95 -23.43
N SER A 327 -4.92 6.48 -22.19
CA SER A 327 -4.17 5.29 -21.77
C SER A 327 -4.66 4.01 -22.47
N LEU A 328 -5.98 3.82 -22.54
CA LEU A 328 -6.59 2.72 -23.31
C LEU A 328 -6.27 2.82 -24.81
N GLN A 329 -6.33 4.02 -25.37
CA GLN A 329 -6.00 4.26 -26.77
C GLN A 329 -4.54 3.90 -27.08
N LYS A 330 -3.60 4.24 -26.19
CA LYS A 330 -2.18 3.85 -26.31
C LYS A 330 -2.03 2.33 -26.33
N GLU A 331 -2.73 1.60 -25.46
CA GLU A 331 -2.73 0.12 -25.51
C GLU A 331 -3.31 -0.40 -26.83
N PHE A 332 -4.46 0.13 -27.26
CA PHE A 332 -5.10 -0.25 -28.52
C PHE A 332 -4.23 -0.01 -29.76
N ASP A 333 -3.43 1.05 -29.76
CA ASP A 333 -2.55 1.35 -30.89
C ASP A 333 -1.32 0.43 -30.96
N LYS A 334 -0.99 -0.30 -29.89
CA LYS A 334 0.04 -1.36 -29.93
C LYS A 334 -0.36 -2.52 -30.87
N ILE A 335 -1.67 -2.80 -31.04
CA ILE A 335 -2.16 -3.77 -32.06
C ILE A 335 -1.83 -3.30 -33.47
N LYS A 336 -1.91 -1.99 -33.73
CA LYS A 336 -1.66 -1.43 -35.07
C LYS A 336 -0.17 -1.39 -35.41
N LYS A 337 0.68 -1.03 -34.44
CA LYS A 337 2.11 -0.73 -34.68
C LYS A 337 3.05 -1.92 -34.49
N GLY A 338 2.71 -2.91 -33.67
CA GLY A 338 3.69 -3.89 -33.16
C GLY A 338 3.66 -5.29 -33.76
N GLY A 339 2.82 -5.59 -34.75
CA GLY A 339 2.65 -6.97 -35.25
C GLY A 339 1.98 -7.94 -34.26
N ASN A 340 1.75 -7.52 -33.01
CA ASN A 340 0.91 -8.22 -32.05
C ASN A 340 -0.55 -8.20 -32.52
N LYS A 341 -1.11 -9.38 -32.77
CA LYS A 341 -2.49 -9.53 -33.23
C LYS A 341 -3.53 -9.26 -32.13
N THR A 342 -3.09 -9.17 -30.87
CA THR A 342 -3.94 -9.16 -29.69
C THR A 342 -3.35 -8.36 -28.53
N ILE A 343 -4.19 -7.89 -27.60
CA ILE A 343 -3.80 -7.35 -26.30
C ILE A 343 -4.30 -8.28 -25.20
N PRO A 344 -3.48 -8.62 -24.19
CA PRO A 344 -3.94 -9.33 -23.00
C PRO A 344 -5.07 -8.56 -22.31
N ALA A 345 -6.21 -9.22 -22.06
CA ALA A 345 -7.38 -8.60 -21.45
C ALA A 345 -7.05 -7.87 -20.13
N GLN A 346 -6.10 -8.39 -19.34
CA GLN A 346 -5.66 -7.82 -18.05
C GLN A 346 -5.30 -6.33 -18.12
N ARG A 347 -4.67 -5.87 -19.20
CA ARG A 347 -4.27 -4.46 -19.33
C ARG A 347 -5.46 -3.53 -19.55
N VAL A 348 -6.45 -4.01 -20.30
CA VAL A 348 -7.70 -3.28 -20.53
C VAL A 348 -8.54 -3.30 -19.25
N ILE A 349 -8.62 -4.45 -18.58
CA ILE A 349 -9.33 -4.61 -17.30
C ILE A 349 -8.87 -3.57 -16.28
N LYS A 350 -7.55 -3.39 -16.09
CA LYS A 350 -7.03 -2.41 -15.12
C LYS A 350 -7.60 -1.01 -15.36
N GLN A 351 -7.56 -0.53 -16.60
CA GLN A 351 -8.03 0.82 -16.93
C GLN A 351 -9.56 0.95 -16.82
N ILE A 352 -10.32 -0.09 -17.17
CA ILE A 352 -11.78 -0.07 -17.01
C ILE A 352 -12.19 -0.13 -15.53
N LYS A 353 -11.41 -0.78 -14.66
CA LYS A 353 -11.65 -0.75 -13.19
C LYS A 353 -11.48 0.66 -12.63
N SER A 354 -10.35 1.31 -12.93
CA SER A 354 -10.13 2.70 -12.50
C SER A 354 -11.22 3.63 -13.01
N LEU A 355 -11.64 3.47 -14.28
CA LEU A 355 -12.72 4.26 -14.85
C LEU A 355 -14.09 3.97 -14.23
N LYS A 356 -14.35 2.74 -13.76
CA LYS A 356 -15.56 2.42 -12.96
C LYS A 356 -15.51 3.16 -11.63
N GLU A 357 -14.41 3.03 -10.91
CA GLU A 357 -14.20 3.59 -9.56
C GLU A 357 -14.39 5.10 -9.60
N ILE A 358 -13.75 5.78 -10.52
CA ILE A 358 -13.84 7.24 -10.63
C ILE A 358 -15.24 7.71 -11.04
N SER A 359 -15.92 6.96 -11.92
CA SER A 359 -17.31 7.25 -12.29
C SER A 359 -18.26 7.10 -11.10
N MET A 360 -18.01 6.12 -10.24
CA MET A 360 -18.78 5.88 -9.03
C MET A 360 -18.56 6.99 -7.99
N ILE A 361 -17.30 7.39 -7.77
CA ILE A 361 -16.93 8.49 -6.85
C ILE A 361 -17.66 9.78 -7.22
N HIS A 362 -17.68 10.09 -8.52
CA HIS A 362 -18.31 11.31 -9.02
C HIS A 362 -19.82 11.16 -9.34
N GLY A 363 -20.45 10.02 -9.02
CA GLY A 363 -21.89 9.80 -9.19
C GLY A 363 -22.37 9.61 -10.65
N TYR A 364 -21.46 9.31 -11.58
CA TYR A 364 -21.78 9.02 -12.99
C TYR A 364 -22.21 7.56 -13.19
N ASN A 365 -23.35 7.22 -12.59
CA ASN A 365 -23.95 5.87 -12.57
C ASN A 365 -24.05 5.21 -13.96
N GLY A 366 -24.27 5.99 -15.01
CA GLY A 366 -24.32 5.48 -16.38
C GLY A 366 -22.99 4.92 -16.88
N ILE A 367 -21.89 5.64 -16.62
CA ILE A 367 -20.53 5.21 -17.00
C ILE A 367 -20.12 4.02 -16.13
N GLU A 368 -20.36 4.10 -14.82
CA GLU A 368 -20.10 3.00 -13.87
C GLU A 368 -20.77 1.69 -14.31
N PHE A 369 -22.06 1.75 -14.68
CA PHE A 369 -22.81 0.59 -15.13
C PHE A 369 -22.22 -0.01 -16.42
N ILE A 370 -21.89 0.82 -17.40
CA ILE A 370 -21.27 0.37 -18.66
C ILE A 370 -19.90 -0.26 -18.38
N CYS A 371 -19.08 0.34 -17.51
CA CYS A 371 -17.79 -0.21 -17.09
C CYS A 371 -17.95 -1.57 -16.40
N SER A 372 -18.99 -1.75 -15.56
CA SER A 372 -19.27 -3.03 -14.90
C SER A 372 -19.61 -4.15 -15.90
N VAL A 373 -20.43 -3.85 -16.91
CA VAL A 373 -20.72 -4.78 -18.01
C VAL A 373 -19.46 -5.12 -18.81
N LEU A 374 -18.64 -4.11 -19.13
CA LEU A 374 -17.36 -4.30 -19.83
C LEU A 374 -16.40 -5.20 -19.04
N LEU A 375 -16.26 -4.96 -17.74
CA LEU A 375 -15.40 -5.76 -16.86
C LEU A 375 -15.81 -7.22 -16.84
N THR A 376 -17.12 -7.49 -16.76
CA THR A 376 -17.66 -8.85 -16.77
C THR A 376 -17.26 -9.58 -18.05
N LYS A 377 -17.42 -8.93 -19.21
CA LYS A 377 -17.03 -9.49 -20.51
C LYS A 377 -15.52 -9.71 -20.63
N LEU A 378 -14.71 -8.75 -20.15
CA LEU A 378 -13.25 -8.84 -20.22
C LEU A 378 -12.67 -9.90 -19.26
N GLU A 379 -13.21 -10.03 -18.05
CA GLU A 379 -12.80 -11.09 -17.11
C GLU A 379 -13.23 -12.47 -17.63
N ASN A 380 -14.41 -12.61 -18.24
CA ASN A 380 -14.81 -13.85 -18.93
C ASN A 380 -13.84 -14.17 -20.07
N ALA A 381 -13.49 -13.19 -20.90
CA ALA A 381 -12.50 -13.37 -21.97
C ALA A 381 -11.15 -13.82 -21.41
N LYS A 382 -10.68 -13.21 -20.32
CA LYS A 382 -9.45 -13.59 -19.62
C LYS A 382 -9.48 -15.02 -19.10
N GLN A 383 -10.57 -15.43 -18.43
CA GLN A 383 -10.74 -16.80 -17.92
C GLN A 383 -10.64 -17.85 -19.03
N HIS A 384 -11.15 -17.53 -20.22
CA HIS A 384 -11.09 -18.39 -21.40
C HIS A 384 -9.81 -18.22 -22.25
N ASN A 385 -8.79 -17.52 -21.74
CA ASN A 385 -7.55 -17.21 -22.46
C ASN A 385 -7.79 -16.56 -23.83
N LEU A 386 -8.85 -15.76 -23.93
CA LEU A 386 -9.16 -14.95 -25.09
C LEU A 386 -8.46 -13.59 -24.95
N ALA A 387 -8.17 -12.96 -26.08
CA ALA A 387 -7.55 -11.65 -26.13
C ALA A 387 -8.29 -10.68 -27.04
N VAL A 388 -8.06 -9.39 -26.78
CA VAL A 388 -8.73 -8.29 -27.47
C VAL A 388 -8.18 -8.19 -28.89
N SER A 389 -9.05 -8.42 -29.88
CA SER A 389 -8.68 -8.36 -31.30
C SER A 389 -8.81 -6.94 -31.87
N LYS A 390 -8.44 -6.76 -33.14
CA LYS A 390 -8.67 -5.50 -33.88
C LYS A 390 -10.17 -5.16 -33.98
N LYS A 391 -11.04 -6.18 -34.11
CA LYS A 391 -12.50 -5.97 -34.16
C LYS A 391 -13.01 -5.51 -32.79
N SER A 392 -12.65 -6.23 -31.73
CA SER A 392 -13.00 -5.86 -30.34
C SER A 392 -12.53 -4.43 -30.02
N THR A 393 -11.31 -4.09 -30.41
CA THR A 393 -10.73 -2.75 -30.22
C THR A 393 -11.57 -1.67 -30.90
N THR A 394 -12.12 -1.93 -32.09
CA THR A 394 -12.94 -0.95 -32.81
C THR A 394 -14.26 -0.70 -32.08
N ILE A 395 -14.89 -1.76 -31.57
CA ILE A 395 -16.11 -1.68 -30.76
C ILE A 395 -15.83 -0.93 -29.46
N LEU A 396 -14.79 -1.32 -28.72
CA LEU A 396 -14.38 -0.68 -27.48
C LEU A 396 -14.10 0.81 -27.68
N LYS A 397 -13.32 1.20 -28.70
CA LYS A 397 -13.07 2.62 -28.99
C LYS A 397 -14.35 3.41 -29.25
N LYS A 398 -15.29 2.82 -29.99
CA LYS A 398 -16.57 3.49 -30.33
C LYS A 398 -17.43 3.69 -29.08
N ALA A 399 -17.55 2.66 -28.23
CA ALA A 399 -18.29 2.72 -26.98
C ALA A 399 -17.66 3.72 -25.99
N LEU A 400 -16.36 3.58 -25.74
CA LEU A 400 -15.62 4.39 -24.78
C LEU A 400 -15.54 5.87 -25.17
N LYS A 401 -15.53 6.20 -26.48
CA LYS A 401 -15.59 7.60 -26.93
C LYS A 401 -16.86 8.32 -26.47
N GLN A 402 -17.94 7.60 -26.19
CA GLN A 402 -19.17 8.23 -25.67
C GLN A 402 -18.95 8.82 -24.27
N PHE A 403 -18.00 8.30 -23.49
CA PHE A 403 -17.73 8.79 -22.13
C PHE A 403 -17.16 10.21 -22.09
N LEU A 404 -16.67 10.75 -23.23
CA LEU A 404 -16.28 12.16 -23.33
C LEU A 404 -17.46 13.14 -23.17
N HIS A 405 -18.68 12.63 -23.23
CA HIS A 405 -19.92 13.38 -23.01
C HIS A 405 -20.49 13.07 -21.63
N VAL A 406 -19.67 13.26 -20.57
CA VAL A 406 -19.98 12.87 -19.18
C VAL A 406 -21.35 13.34 -18.71
N GLU A 407 -21.77 14.54 -19.13
CA GLU A 407 -23.08 15.16 -18.82
C GLU A 407 -24.27 14.24 -19.12
N LYS A 408 -24.15 13.41 -20.17
CA LYS A 408 -25.21 12.48 -20.58
C LYS A 408 -25.36 11.27 -19.67
N PHE A 409 -24.51 11.14 -18.65
CA PHE A 409 -24.47 9.96 -17.78
C PHE A 409 -24.67 10.28 -16.30
N ALA A 410 -24.60 11.54 -15.89
CA ALA A 410 -24.73 11.96 -14.48
C ALA A 410 -26.11 11.60 -13.89
N ALA A 411 -27.20 11.78 -14.66
CA ALA A 411 -28.57 11.50 -14.21
C ALA A 411 -29.18 10.25 -14.82
N SER A 412 -28.39 9.46 -15.54
CA SER A 412 -28.91 8.44 -16.44
C SER A 412 -29.27 7.16 -15.70
N LYS A 413 -30.51 6.71 -15.87
CA LYS A 413 -30.98 5.43 -15.34
C LYS A 413 -30.44 4.29 -16.20
N ARG A 414 -30.36 3.08 -15.66
CA ARG A 414 -29.89 1.87 -16.39
C ARG A 414 -30.63 1.61 -17.72
N HIS A 415 -31.86 2.12 -17.87
CA HIS A 415 -32.68 1.99 -19.08
C HIS A 415 -32.63 3.22 -20.00
N ASP A 416 -31.66 4.11 -19.83
CA ASP A 416 -31.47 5.24 -20.71
C ASP A 416 -31.17 4.78 -22.15
N PRO A 417 -31.84 5.31 -23.19
CA PRO A 417 -31.61 4.91 -24.58
C PRO A 417 -30.17 5.08 -25.06
N ASP A 418 -29.45 6.11 -24.59
CA ASP A 418 -28.04 6.33 -24.94
C ASP A 418 -27.16 5.26 -24.30
N ILE A 419 -27.45 4.84 -23.06
CA ILE A 419 -26.79 3.70 -22.40
C ILE A 419 -27.10 2.40 -23.16
N GLN A 420 -28.36 2.14 -23.49
CA GLN A 420 -28.76 0.91 -24.19
C GLN A 420 -28.04 0.77 -25.54
N LYS A 421 -27.93 1.86 -26.30
CA LYS A 421 -27.21 1.85 -27.59
C LYS A 421 -25.72 1.49 -27.44
N ILE A 422 -25.10 1.89 -26.33
CA ILE A 422 -23.73 1.49 -26.00
C ILE A 422 -23.72 0.00 -25.66
N LEU A 423 -24.62 -0.47 -24.81
CA LEU A 423 -24.72 -1.88 -24.42
C LEU A 423 -24.95 -2.80 -25.63
N ASP A 424 -25.85 -2.45 -26.55
CA ASP A 424 -26.10 -3.19 -27.80
C ASP A 424 -24.83 -3.30 -28.65
N SER A 425 -23.99 -2.26 -28.64
CA SER A 425 -22.69 -2.31 -29.32
C SER A 425 -21.70 -3.22 -28.59
N LEU A 426 -21.77 -3.30 -27.26
CA LEU A 426 -20.90 -4.12 -26.43
C LEU A 426 -21.27 -5.60 -26.44
N GLU A 427 -22.52 -5.96 -26.72
CA GLU A 427 -22.93 -7.37 -26.91
C GLU A 427 -22.12 -8.05 -28.02
N GLN A 428 -21.76 -7.30 -29.06
CA GLN A 428 -20.94 -7.79 -30.17
C GLN A 428 -19.49 -8.12 -29.76
N LEU A 429 -19.05 -7.78 -28.54
CA LEU A 429 -17.68 -8.05 -28.11
C LEU A 429 -17.38 -9.53 -27.97
N ASP A 430 -18.33 -10.33 -27.49
CA ASP A 430 -18.10 -11.73 -27.14
C ASP A 430 -17.62 -12.54 -28.37
N ASP A 431 -18.18 -12.25 -29.54
CA ASP A 431 -17.84 -12.89 -30.82
C ASP A 431 -16.54 -12.37 -31.46
N THR A 432 -15.93 -11.33 -30.87
CA THR A 432 -14.77 -10.66 -31.47
C THR A 432 -13.47 -10.96 -30.74
N PHE A 433 -13.53 -11.51 -29.53
CA PHE A 433 -12.35 -11.98 -28.83
C PHE A 433 -11.73 -13.18 -29.55
N VAL A 434 -10.41 -13.31 -29.48
CA VAL A 434 -9.68 -14.38 -30.19
C VAL A 434 -8.82 -15.17 -29.23
N LEU A 435 -8.78 -16.48 -29.41
CA LEU A 435 -8.01 -17.38 -28.55
C LEU A 435 -6.51 -17.06 -28.65
N VAL A 436 -5.86 -16.90 -27.50
CA VAL A 436 -4.41 -16.76 -27.45
C VAL A 436 -3.81 -18.14 -27.69
N THR A 437 -3.45 -18.43 -28.95
CA THR A 437 -2.61 -19.58 -29.26
C THR A 437 -1.21 -19.26 -28.75
N VAL A 438 -0.93 -19.69 -27.51
CA VAL A 438 0.43 -19.73 -27.00
C VAL A 438 1.18 -20.68 -27.91
N LYS A 439 1.95 -20.14 -28.87
CA LYS A 439 2.96 -20.92 -29.56
C LYS A 439 3.92 -21.37 -28.48
N LYS A 440 3.72 -22.58 -27.96
CA LYS A 440 4.65 -23.28 -27.09
C LYS A 440 5.96 -23.25 -27.86
N GLN A 441 6.89 -22.37 -27.46
CA GLN A 441 8.22 -22.37 -28.02
C GLN A 441 8.77 -23.74 -27.64
N GLU A 442 8.78 -24.67 -28.60
CA GLU A 442 9.54 -25.90 -28.47
C GLU A 442 10.96 -25.45 -28.14
N ALA A 443 11.36 -25.68 -26.89
CA ALA A 443 12.70 -25.37 -26.45
C ALA A 443 13.64 -26.08 -27.41
N LYS A 444 14.30 -25.32 -28.30
CA LYS A 444 15.36 -25.87 -29.14
C LYS A 444 16.31 -26.60 -28.19
N PRO A 445 16.53 -27.91 -28.36
CA PRO A 445 17.35 -28.68 -27.43
C PRO A 445 18.70 -27.97 -27.30
N LYS A 446 19.06 -27.58 -26.07
CA LYS A 446 20.35 -26.95 -25.79
C LYS A 446 21.43 -27.84 -26.40
N PRO A 447 22.35 -27.31 -27.23
CA PRO A 447 23.44 -28.10 -27.77
C PRO A 447 24.24 -28.68 -26.60
N LYS A 448 24.34 -30.01 -26.54
CA LYS A 448 25.16 -30.71 -25.54
C LYS A 448 26.59 -30.17 -25.65
N LYS A 449 27.05 -29.46 -24.61
CA LYS A 449 28.48 -29.12 -24.46
C LYS A 449 29.26 -30.44 -24.44
N LYS A 450 30.08 -30.69 -25.45
CA LYS A 450 31.08 -31.76 -25.44
C LYS A 450 32.02 -31.50 -24.26
N LYS A 451 32.02 -32.39 -23.27
CA LYS A 451 33.03 -32.47 -22.22
C LYS A 451 34.35 -32.80 -22.91
N LYS A 452 35.32 -31.88 -22.86
CA LYS A 452 36.69 -32.12 -23.28
C LYS A 452 37.37 -32.83 -22.10
N GLU A 453 37.51 -34.15 -22.19
CA GLU A 453 38.48 -34.89 -21.40
C GLU A 453 39.86 -34.62 -22.03
N GLU A 454 40.67 -33.79 -21.38
CA GLU A 454 42.11 -33.77 -21.62
C GLU A 454 42.78 -34.45 -20.43
N ALA A 455 43.55 -35.47 -20.80
CA ALA A 455 44.29 -36.37 -19.95
C ALA A 455 45.53 -35.68 -19.39
N GLU A 456 45.79 -35.86 -18.09
CA GLU A 456 47.10 -35.64 -17.52
C GLU A 456 47.68 -37.01 -17.14
N ILE A 457 48.54 -37.50 -18.04
CA ILE A 457 49.38 -38.68 -17.87
C ILE A 457 50.74 -38.19 -17.39
N ALA A 458 51.16 -38.74 -16.25
CA ALA A 458 52.51 -39.05 -15.80
C ALA A 458 53.66 -38.03 -16.02
N PHE A 459 54.26 -37.59 -14.91
CA PHE A 459 55.71 -37.49 -14.82
C PHE A 459 56.20 -38.06 -13.49
N SER A 460 56.94 -39.16 -13.60
CA SER A 460 57.87 -39.66 -12.60
C SER A 460 59.23 -39.00 -12.84
N GLU A 461 59.80 -38.38 -11.80
CA GLU A 461 61.21 -38.54 -11.39
C GLU A 461 61.39 -38.03 -9.95
#